data_AF-A0A378BJZ1-F1
#
_entry.id   AF-A0A378BJZ1-F1
#
_cell.length_a   1.000
_cell.length_b   1.000
_cell.length_c   1.000
_cell.angle_alpha   90.00
_cell.angle_beta   90.00
_cell.angle_gamma   90.00
#
_symmetry.space_group_name_H-M   'P 1'
#
loop_
_entity.id
_entity.type
_entity.pdbx_description
1 polymer ?
#
loop_
_entity_poly.entity_id
_entity_poly.type
_entity_poly.pdbx_seq_one_letter_code
_entity_poly.pdbx_strand_id
1 'polypeptide(L)' 'MVRVYTSPRSEAQKQRFFAILQEELAEHCGLSGDDLMVSIISNQKGDWSFGRGVAQYLTGDL' A
#
# COMPACT_ATOMS: atom_id res chain seq x y z
N MET A 1 1.51 13.43 2.66
CA MET A 1 1.08 12.23 3.42
C MET A 1 0.56 11.17 2.45
N VAL A 2 1.03 9.93 2.56
CA VAL A 2 0.53 8.78 1.80
C VAL A 2 -0.18 7.81 2.75
N ARG A 3 -1.41 7.40 2.39
CA ARG A 3 -2.17 6.39 3.13
C ARG A 3 -2.47 5.19 2.24
N VAL A 4 -2.13 4.01 2.71
CA VAL A 4 -2.27 2.76 1.97
C VAL A 4 -3.23 1.83 2.71
N TYR A 5 -4.27 1.39 2.01
CA TYR A 5 -5.16 0.32 2.45
C TYR A 5 -4.76 -0.95 1.69
N THR A 6 -4.45 -2.03 2.39
CA THR A 6 -3.93 -3.23 1.74
C THR A 6 -4.23 -4.49 2.54
N SER A 7 -4.32 -5.64 1.85
CA SER A 7 -4.27 -6.96 2.49
C SER A 7 -2.98 -7.13 3.31
N PRO A 8 -2.86 -8.13 4.19
CA PRO A 8 -1.69 -8.24 5.07
C PRO A 8 -0.38 -8.34 4.29
N ARG A 9 0.64 -7.62 4.76
CA ARG A 9 2.02 -7.63 4.24
C ARG A 9 2.98 -7.86 5.41
N SER A 10 4.11 -8.51 5.13
CA SER A 10 5.13 -8.68 6.17
C SER A 10 5.78 -7.34 6.53
N GLU A 11 6.31 -7.23 7.74
CA GLU A 11 7.02 -6.02 8.18
C GLU A 11 8.21 -5.69 7.25
N ALA A 12 8.94 -6.71 6.78
CA ALA A 12 10.01 -6.53 5.81
C ALA A 12 9.53 -5.92 4.48
N GLN A 13 8.34 -6.30 4.00
CA GLN A 13 7.75 -5.70 2.80
C GLN A 13 7.36 -4.23 3.02
N LYS A 14 6.79 -3.91 4.19
CA LYS A 14 6.40 -2.53 4.53
C LYS A 14 7.64 -1.62 4.63
N GLN A 15 8.69 -2.07 5.32
CA GLN A 15 9.95 -1.32 5.43
C GLN A 15 10.60 -1.08 4.07
N ARG A 16 10.64 -2.12 3.21
CA ARG A 16 11.14 -1.98 1.83
C ARG A 16 10.30 -0.99 1.02
N PHE A 17 8.98 -1.01 1.17
CA PHE A 17 8.09 -0.04 0.51
C PHE A 17 8.38 1.40 0.95
N PHE A 18 8.59 1.65 2.25
CA PHE A 18 8.90 3.00 2.74
C PHE A 18 10.20 3.55 2.14
N ALA A 19 11.25 2.71 2.09
CA ALA A 19 12.54 3.10 1.52
C ALA A 19 12.43 3.43 0.03
N ILE A 20 11.84 2.52 -0.75
CA ILE A 20 11.68 2.71 -2.20
C ILE A 20 10.80 3.93 -2.50
N LEU A 21 9.67 4.08 -1.80
CA LEU A 21 8.78 5.22 -2.02
C LEU A 21 9.49 6.56 -1.77
N GLN A 22 10.33 6.64 -0.73
CA GLN A 22 11.10 7.86 -0.46
C GLN A 22 12.13 8.14 -1.55
N GLU A 23 12.88 7.12 -1.98
CA GLU A 23 13.89 7.22 -3.04
C GLU A 23 13.26 7.72 -4.35
N GLU A 24 12.17 7.11 -4.78
CA GLU A 24 11.45 7.45 -6.02
C GLU A 24 10.86 8.87 -5.97
N LEU A 25 10.30 9.29 -4.83
CA LEU A 25 9.76 10.64 -4.67
C LEU A 25 10.86 11.70 -4.59
N ALA A 26 12.00 11.38 -4.01
CA ALA A 26 13.16 12.27 -4.01
C ALA A 26 13.70 12.42 -5.44
N GLU A 27 13.87 11.32 -6.18
CA GLU A 27 14.42 11.32 -7.53
C GLU A 27 13.50 12.03 -8.53
N HIS A 28 12.21 11.70 -8.52
CA HIS A 28 11.29 12.16 -9.56
C HIS A 28 10.49 13.42 -9.19
N CYS A 29 10.40 13.75 -7.90
CA CYS A 29 9.63 14.89 -7.43
C CYS A 29 10.45 15.89 -6.61
N GLY A 30 11.71 15.60 -6.29
CA GLY A 30 12.54 16.45 -5.43
C GLY A 30 12.02 16.55 -3.99
N LEU A 31 11.20 15.58 -3.55
CA LEU A 31 10.59 15.60 -2.22
C LEU A 31 11.65 15.25 -1.16
N SER A 32 11.77 16.09 -0.14
CA SER A 32 12.60 15.77 1.03
C SER A 32 12.03 14.56 1.79
N GLY A 33 12.91 13.72 2.34
CA GLY A 33 12.50 12.63 3.23
C GLY A 33 11.74 13.11 4.46
N ASP A 34 12.05 14.33 4.95
CA ASP A 34 11.38 14.93 6.12
C ASP A 34 9.92 15.32 5.83
N ASP A 35 9.56 15.49 4.55
CA ASP A 35 8.21 15.85 4.11
C ASP A 35 7.33 14.62 3.80
N LEU A 36 7.88 13.40 3.95
CA LEU A 36 7.17 12.16 3.65
C LEU A 36 6.70 11.45 4.93
N MET A 37 5.38 11.47 5.15
CA MET A 37 4.70 10.60 6.13
C MET A 37 3.90 9.51 5.41
N VAL A 38 4.08 8.25 5.81
CA VAL A 38 3.36 7.08 5.29
C VAL A 38 2.58 6.37 6.40
N SER A 39 1.33 5.98 6.13
CA SER A 39 0.50 5.20 7.04
C SER A 39 -0.13 4.02 6.31
N ILE A 40 0.07 2.80 6.82
CA ILE A 40 -0.51 1.56 6.27
C ILE A 40 -1.62 1.07 7.20
N ILE A 41 -2.80 0.82 6.63
CA ILE A 41 -3.95 0.20 7.30
C ILE A 41 -4.20 -1.14 6.62
N SER A 42 -4.07 -2.22 7.39
CA SER A 42 -4.24 -3.57 6.87
C SER A 42 -5.66 -4.08 7.09
N ASN A 43 -6.21 -4.71 6.05
CA ASN A 43 -7.47 -5.46 6.09
C ASN A 43 -7.25 -6.89 5.59
N GLN A 44 -8.32 -7.67 5.42
CA GLN A 44 -8.27 -9.03 4.91
C GLN A 44 -8.71 -9.10 3.45
N LYS A 45 -8.38 -10.21 2.79
CA LYS A 45 -8.81 -10.51 1.41
C LYS A 45 -10.33 -10.40 1.23
N GLY A 46 -11.12 -10.83 2.22
CA GLY A 46 -12.58 -10.77 2.15
C GLY A 46 -13.17 -9.36 2.21
N ASP A 47 -12.39 -8.34 2.57
CA ASP A 47 -12.87 -6.98 2.79
C ASP A 47 -12.90 -6.14 1.49
N TRP A 48 -12.57 -6.75 0.35
CA TRP A 48 -12.48 -6.07 -0.94
C TRP A 48 -13.57 -6.54 -1.88
N SER A 49 -14.34 -5.59 -2.40
CA SER A 49 -15.05 -5.73 -3.67
C SER A 49 -14.48 -4.74 -4.67
N PHE A 50 -13.87 -5.25 -5.74
CA PHE A 50 -13.36 -4.41 -6.84
C PHE A 50 -14.47 -4.01 -7.82
N GLY A 51 -15.69 -4.44 -7.59
CA GLY A 51 -16.87 -4.11 -8.39
C GLY A 51 -17.91 -5.22 -8.37
N ARG A 52 -19.10 -4.89 -8.89
CA ARG A 52 -20.24 -5.80 -9.07
C ARG A 52 -20.74 -6.49 -7.78
N GLY A 53 -20.36 -5.99 -6.60
CA GLY A 53 -20.74 -6.58 -5.32
C GLY A 53 -20.12 -7.96 -5.04
N VAL A 54 -19.03 -8.31 -5.73
CA VAL A 54 -18.32 -9.59 -5.57
C VAL A 54 -17.05 -9.37 -4.76
N ALA A 55 -16.71 -10.29 -3.87
CA ALA A 55 -15.42 -10.31 -3.18
C ALA A 55 -14.41 -11.17 -3.95
N GLN A 56 -13.74 -10.59 -4.96
CA GLN A 56 -12.97 -11.34 -5.97
C GLN A 56 -11.81 -12.16 -5.37
N TYR A 57 -11.22 -11.70 -4.26
CA TYR A 57 -10.21 -12.48 -3.57
C TYR A 57 -10.74 -13.79 -2.97
N LEU A 58 -12.04 -13.89 -2.69
CA LEU A 58 -12.68 -15.10 -2.16
C LEU A 58 -13.15 -16.04 -3.28
N THR A 59 -13.53 -15.49 -4.44
CA THR A 59 -13.92 -16.28 -5.60
C THR A 59 -12.72 -16.87 -6.34
N GLY A 60 -11.53 -16.27 -6.18
CA GLY A 60 -10.32 -16.67 -6.88
C GLY A 60 -10.19 -16.04 -8.27
N ASP A 61 -10.96 -14.99 -8.56
CA ASP A 61 -10.88 -14.23 -9.81
C ASP A 61 -9.66 -13.28 -9.87
N LEU A 62 -8.82 -13.28 -8.83
CA LEU A 62 -7.60 -12.46 -8.64
C LEU A 62 -6.42 -13.27 -8.13
#